data_AF-A0A0F9S0X2-F1
#
_entry.id   AF-A0A0F9S0X2-F1
#
_cell.length_a   1.000
_cell.length_b   1.000
_cell.length_c   1.000
_cell.angle_alpha   90.00
_cell.angle_beta   90.00
_cell.angle_gamma   90.00
#
_symmetry.space_group_name_H-M   'P 1'
#
loop_
_entity.id
_entity.type
_entity.pdbx_description
1 polymer ?
#
loop_
_entity_poly.entity_id
_entity_poly.type
_entity_poly.pdbx_seq_one_letter_code
_entity_poly.pdbx_strand_id
1 'polypeptide(L)'
;MTSLNAMYTFMDRHAKHYPRRDFQRSRVYKWERREHLTAHSSGEPEMTLEECEVLVAKHWRHYRSEFESPHIKPGRGCRDAHGSFMELVLPKWARRRVTVLHELAHAIATTRAQHGGAWVRVFFELLEVEGIRSFSDLATSARAAKIKIAPACACPGPKRARQTDEEKREQRRKWGKAYRDRKKAQGREDEE
;
A
#
# COMPACT_ATOMS: atom_id res chain seq x y z
N MET A 1 24.26 9.47 4.77
CA MET A 1 23.73 9.56 6.14
C MET A 1 22.76 10.74 6.21
N THR A 2 21.47 10.49 6.10
CA THR A 2 20.45 11.54 6.17
C THR A 2 20.26 11.92 7.64
N SER A 3 20.50 13.19 7.99
CA SER A 3 20.42 13.69 9.37
C SER A 3 19.03 13.48 9.97
N LEU A 4 18.95 13.09 11.26
CA LEU A 4 17.71 12.98 12.05
C LEU A 4 16.82 14.23 11.93
N ASN A 5 17.41 15.42 11.72
CA ASN A 5 16.66 16.66 11.51
C ASN A 5 15.86 16.69 10.20
N ALA A 6 16.36 16.06 9.12
CA ALA A 6 15.62 15.94 7.86
C ALA A 6 14.41 14.99 8.01
N MET A 7 14.55 13.93 8.82
CA MET A 7 13.47 13.00 9.14
C MET A 7 12.35 13.68 9.93
N TYR A 8 12.68 14.43 10.99
CA TYR A 8 11.70 15.17 11.79
C TYR A 8 10.97 16.25 10.96
N THR A 9 11.70 16.99 10.13
CA THR A 9 11.12 18.03 9.27
C THR A 9 10.21 17.43 8.18
N PHE A 10 10.50 16.22 7.70
CA PHE A 10 9.66 15.49 6.75
C PHE A 10 8.33 15.03 7.41
N MET A 11 8.40 14.44 8.61
CA MET A 11 7.21 14.00 9.35
C MET A 11 6.28 15.18 9.68
N ASP A 12 6.82 16.36 9.92
CA ASP A 12 6.05 17.53 10.33
C ASP A 12 5.38 18.28 9.15
N ARG A 13 5.98 18.23 7.96
CA ARG A 13 5.42 18.87 6.74
C ARG A 13 4.12 18.23 6.26
N HIS A 14 3.93 16.93 6.51
CA HIS A 14 2.72 16.18 6.18
C HIS A 14 1.64 16.19 7.29
N ALA A 15 1.95 16.73 8.48
CA ALA A 15 1.08 16.66 9.65
C ALA A 15 -0.04 17.73 9.70
N LYS A 16 0.05 18.82 8.91
CA LYS A 16 -0.79 20.03 9.08
C LYS A 16 -2.26 19.89 8.67
N HIS A 17 -2.70 18.80 8.01
CA HIS A 17 -4.08 18.66 7.51
C HIS A 17 -4.80 17.36 7.88
N TYR A 18 -4.24 16.51 8.75
CA TYR A 18 -4.90 15.27 9.14
C TYR A 18 -5.48 15.33 10.57
N PRO A 19 -6.77 14.97 10.76
CA PRO A 19 -7.40 14.98 12.08
C PRO A 19 -6.66 14.04 13.04
N ARG A 20 -6.49 14.47 14.29
CA ARG A 20 -5.85 13.69 15.38
C ARG A 20 -6.57 12.36 15.66
N ARG A 21 -7.85 12.24 15.30
CA ARG A 21 -8.69 11.07 15.58
C ARG A 21 -8.96 10.29 14.30
N ASP A 22 -8.73 8.98 14.36
CA ASP A 22 -9.02 8.06 13.27
C ASP A 22 -10.50 7.66 13.28
N PHE A 23 -11.32 8.41 12.55
CA PHE A 23 -12.77 8.18 12.44
C PHE A 23 -13.13 6.98 11.56
N GLN A 24 -12.19 6.38 10.83
CA GLN A 24 -12.49 5.28 9.91
C GLN A 24 -11.90 3.93 10.32
N ARG A 25 -11.03 3.87 11.35
CA ARG A 25 -10.47 2.62 11.91
C ARG A 25 -11.46 1.48 12.03
N SER A 26 -12.60 1.70 12.69
CA SER A 26 -13.60 0.65 12.91
C SER A 26 -14.23 0.15 11.61
N ARG A 27 -14.34 1.01 10.60
CA ARG A 27 -14.89 0.70 9.28
C ARG A 27 -13.86 -0.03 8.43
N VAL A 28 -12.58 0.35 8.52
CA VAL A 28 -11.45 -0.37 7.90
C VAL A 28 -11.36 -1.79 8.44
N TYR A 29 -11.32 -2.00 9.76
CA TYR A 29 -11.26 -3.36 10.31
C TYR A 29 -12.47 -4.24 9.93
N LYS A 30 -13.68 -3.65 9.88
CA LYS A 30 -14.88 -4.38 9.41
C LYS A 30 -14.75 -4.76 7.94
N TRP A 31 -14.24 -3.85 7.12
CA TRP A 31 -14.00 -4.07 5.70
C TRP A 31 -12.92 -5.14 5.49
N GLU A 32 -11.75 -5.05 6.14
CA GLU A 32 -10.67 -6.03 6.02
C GLU A 32 -11.15 -7.45 6.33
N ARG A 33 -11.94 -7.64 7.39
CA ARG A 33 -12.52 -8.94 7.74
C ARG A 33 -13.44 -9.47 6.64
N ARG A 34 -14.32 -8.64 6.09
CA ARG A 34 -15.23 -9.02 5.00
C ARG A 34 -14.46 -9.37 3.72
N GLU A 35 -13.39 -8.64 3.47
CA GLU A 35 -12.54 -8.81 2.31
C GLU A 35 -11.47 -9.89 2.49
N HIS A 36 -11.48 -10.62 3.61
CA HIS A 36 -10.49 -11.64 3.95
C HIS A 36 -9.03 -11.14 4.02
N LEU A 37 -8.82 -9.84 4.24
CA LEU A 37 -7.51 -9.17 4.35
C LEU A 37 -6.95 -9.18 5.78
N THR A 38 -7.28 -10.18 6.58
CA THR A 38 -6.73 -10.34 7.94
C THR A 38 -5.90 -11.60 8.01
N ALA A 39 -4.94 -11.63 8.96
CA ALA A 39 -4.08 -12.78 9.17
C ALA A 39 -4.87 -14.10 9.15
N HIS A 40 -5.93 -14.22 9.94
CA HIS A 40 -6.70 -15.46 10.09
C HIS A 40 -7.55 -15.83 8.87
N SER A 41 -7.86 -14.88 7.98
CA SER A 41 -8.80 -15.08 6.88
C SER A 41 -8.14 -15.19 5.51
N SER A 42 -6.87 -14.78 5.36
CA SER A 42 -6.21 -14.72 4.05
C SER A 42 -5.83 -16.09 3.49
N GLY A 43 -5.79 -17.13 4.32
CA GLY A 43 -5.33 -18.47 3.92
C GLY A 43 -3.84 -18.53 3.56
N GLU A 44 -3.11 -17.42 3.73
CA GLU A 44 -1.70 -17.32 3.37
C GLU A 44 -0.81 -18.13 4.31
N PRO A 45 0.28 -18.73 3.79
CA PRO A 45 1.26 -19.40 4.62
C PRO A 45 1.92 -18.39 5.58
N GLU A 46 2.33 -18.89 6.73
CA GLU A 46 3.18 -18.15 7.65
C GLU A 46 4.56 -17.94 7.02
N MET A 47 5.10 -16.74 7.16
CA MET A 47 6.42 -16.34 6.69
C MET A 47 7.45 -16.38 7.83
N THR A 48 8.71 -16.65 7.49
CA THR A 48 9.83 -16.44 8.41
C THR A 48 10.10 -14.95 8.64
N LEU A 49 10.95 -14.60 9.60
CA LEU A 49 11.33 -13.20 9.83
C LEU A 49 12.14 -12.66 8.65
N GLU A 50 13.03 -13.48 8.10
CA GLU A 50 13.86 -13.16 6.95
C GLU A 50 13.00 -12.90 5.70
N GLU A 51 11.96 -13.71 5.49
CA GLU A 51 11.00 -13.46 4.42
C GLU A 51 10.22 -12.15 4.62
N CYS A 52 9.87 -11.81 5.87
CA CYS A 52 9.24 -10.53 6.20
C CYS A 52 10.19 -9.36 5.89
N GLU A 53 11.47 -9.48 6.26
CA GLU A 53 12.50 -8.47 5.97
C GLU A 53 12.67 -8.24 4.47
N VAL A 54 12.74 -9.31 3.68
CA VAL A 54 12.86 -9.22 2.21
C VAL A 54 11.64 -8.50 1.62
N LEU A 55 10.43 -8.86 2.06
CA LEU A 55 9.19 -8.23 1.59
C LEU A 55 9.15 -6.75 1.94
N VAL A 56 9.49 -6.40 3.18
CA VAL A 56 9.50 -5.02 3.66
C VAL A 56 10.55 -4.20 2.92
N ALA A 57 11.77 -4.70 2.77
CA ALA A 57 12.85 -4.03 2.07
C ALA A 57 12.56 -3.83 0.57
N LYS A 58 11.85 -4.77 -0.08
CA LYS A 58 11.39 -4.63 -1.48
C LYS A 58 10.51 -3.39 -1.62
N HIS A 59 9.44 -3.30 -0.83
CA HIS A 59 8.47 -2.20 -0.92
C HIS A 59 9.00 -0.89 -0.37
N TRP A 60 9.76 -0.93 0.72
CA TRP A 60 10.35 0.26 1.32
C TRP A 60 11.20 1.04 0.31
N ARG A 61 12.00 0.34 -0.51
CA ARG A 61 12.79 0.98 -1.58
C ARG A 61 11.94 1.73 -2.60
N HIS A 62 10.69 1.33 -2.83
CA HIS A 62 9.81 2.06 -3.74
C HIS A 62 9.27 3.36 -3.12
N TYR A 63 9.00 3.38 -1.81
CA TYR A 63 8.38 4.55 -1.16
C TYR A 63 9.38 5.50 -0.48
N ARG A 64 10.47 4.95 0.04
CA ARG A 64 11.38 5.59 1.02
C ARG A 64 12.84 5.23 0.75
N SER A 65 13.29 5.16 -0.51
CA SER A 65 14.67 4.75 -0.84
C SER A 65 15.77 5.61 -0.22
N GLU A 66 15.45 6.81 0.23
CA GLU A 66 16.36 7.71 0.94
C GLU A 66 16.58 7.35 2.43
N PHE A 67 15.85 6.35 2.95
CA PHE A 67 15.90 5.90 4.33
C PHE A 67 16.16 4.39 4.42
N GLU A 68 16.76 3.96 5.52
CA GLU A 68 16.89 2.54 5.83
C GLU A 68 15.52 1.91 6.08
N SER A 69 15.39 0.64 5.68
CA SER A 69 14.17 -0.14 5.90
C SER A 69 13.92 -0.33 7.40
N PRO A 70 12.65 -0.33 7.85
CA PRO A 70 12.32 -0.63 9.24
C PRO A 70 12.91 -1.97 9.70
N HIS A 71 13.39 -2.02 10.94
CA HIS A 71 13.86 -3.25 11.55
C HIS A 71 12.69 -4.17 11.90
N ILE A 72 12.81 -5.47 11.57
CA ILE A 72 11.78 -6.45 11.89
C ILE A 72 12.08 -7.10 13.24
N LYS A 73 11.12 -7.05 14.16
CA LYS A 73 11.22 -7.66 15.50
C LYS A 73 10.21 -8.80 15.63
N PRO A 74 10.57 -9.89 16.33
CA PRO A 74 9.70 -11.07 16.45
C PRO A 74 8.47 -10.88 17.34
N GLY A 75 8.38 -9.79 18.12
CA GLY A 75 7.25 -9.53 19.02
C GLY A 75 7.06 -10.56 20.12
N ARG A 76 8.15 -11.07 20.74
CA ARG A 76 8.04 -12.02 21.87
C ARG A 76 7.19 -11.39 23.00
N GLY A 77 6.13 -12.08 23.41
CA GLY A 77 5.21 -11.59 24.45
C GLY A 77 4.22 -10.51 23.99
N CYS A 78 4.28 -10.07 22.73
CA CYS A 78 3.34 -9.10 22.18
C CYS A 78 2.10 -9.83 21.64
N ARG A 79 0.92 -9.36 22.03
CA ARG A 79 -0.36 -9.84 21.47
C ARG A 79 -0.68 -9.19 20.13
N ASP A 80 -0.14 -8.00 19.90
CA ASP A 80 -0.46 -7.17 18.75
C ASP A 80 0.74 -6.97 17.82
N ALA A 81 0.48 -6.95 16.53
CA ALA A 81 1.42 -6.44 15.53
C ALA A 81 1.35 -4.91 15.49
N HIS A 82 2.49 -4.27 15.21
CA HIS A 82 2.51 -2.83 14.95
C HIS A 82 3.69 -2.43 14.06
N GLY A 83 3.43 -1.49 13.15
CA GLY A 83 4.42 -0.85 12.30
C GLY A 83 4.65 0.62 12.66
N SER A 84 5.91 1.02 12.68
CA SER A 84 6.38 2.39 12.76
C SER A 84 7.45 2.63 11.69
N PHE A 85 7.87 3.89 11.51
CA PHE A 85 8.89 4.23 10.52
C PHE A 85 10.22 3.50 10.75
N MET A 86 10.57 3.19 12.00
CA MET A 86 11.86 2.58 12.34
C MET A 86 11.77 1.07 12.57
N GLU A 87 10.60 0.55 12.92
CA GLU A 87 10.44 -0.85 13.33
C GLU A 87 9.06 -1.41 13.01
N LEU A 88 9.03 -2.70 12.66
CA LEU A 88 7.83 -3.52 12.60
C LEU A 88 7.95 -4.66 13.62
N VAL A 89 6.99 -4.77 14.53
CA VAL A 89 6.90 -5.87 15.50
C VAL A 89 5.88 -6.88 15.02
N LEU A 90 6.36 -8.08 14.66
CA LEU A 90 5.59 -9.13 14.00
C LEU A 90 5.60 -10.44 14.82
N PRO A 91 4.63 -10.61 15.76
CA PRO A 91 4.41 -11.90 16.41
C PRO A 91 4.09 -12.98 15.39
N LYS A 92 4.31 -14.25 15.75
CA LYS A 92 4.23 -15.40 14.82
C LYS A 92 2.94 -15.40 13.97
N TRP A 93 1.79 -15.18 14.61
CA TRP A 93 0.49 -15.16 13.92
C TRP A 93 0.35 -14.05 12.86
N ALA A 94 1.10 -12.95 13.01
CA ALA A 94 1.06 -11.76 12.15
C ALA A 94 2.05 -11.83 10.99
N ARG A 95 2.90 -12.86 10.92
CA ARG A 95 3.86 -13.07 9.83
C ARG A 95 3.16 -13.68 8.62
N ARG A 96 2.18 -12.96 8.09
CA ARG A 96 1.47 -13.31 6.86
C ARG A 96 1.53 -12.12 5.95
N ARG A 97 1.67 -12.36 4.65
CA ARG A 97 1.98 -11.33 3.66
C ARG A 97 1.05 -10.12 3.76
N VAL A 98 -0.28 -10.33 3.78
CA VAL A 98 -1.24 -9.21 3.95
C VAL A 98 -1.02 -8.43 5.25
N THR A 99 -0.74 -9.11 6.37
CA THR A 99 -0.54 -8.44 7.67
C THR A 99 0.77 -7.68 7.71
N VAL A 100 1.85 -8.22 7.13
CA VAL A 100 3.13 -7.51 6.98
C VAL A 100 2.95 -6.23 6.17
N LEU A 101 2.19 -6.29 5.06
CA LEU A 101 1.89 -5.13 4.23
C LEU A 101 1.00 -4.10 4.96
N HIS A 102 0.08 -4.54 5.81
CA HIS A 102 -0.74 -3.65 6.66
C HIS A 102 0.16 -2.84 7.60
N GLU A 103 1.08 -3.50 8.31
CA GLU A 103 2.02 -2.82 9.21
C GLU A 103 3.02 -1.93 8.45
N LEU A 104 3.46 -2.38 7.27
CA LEU A 104 4.30 -1.57 6.40
C LEU A 104 3.58 -0.30 5.92
N ALA A 105 2.29 -0.37 5.64
CA ALA A 105 1.50 0.80 5.26
C ALA A 105 1.48 1.86 6.37
N HIS A 106 1.44 1.45 7.66
CA HIS A 106 1.61 2.37 8.80
C HIS A 106 2.98 3.05 8.78
N ALA A 107 4.03 2.26 8.55
CA ALA A 107 5.41 2.76 8.48
C ALA A 107 5.64 3.73 7.31
N ILE A 108 5.02 3.50 6.15
CA ILE A 108 5.17 4.34 4.96
C ILE A 108 4.33 5.63 5.06
N ALA A 109 3.06 5.50 5.42
CA ALA A 109 2.12 6.62 5.42
C ALA A 109 2.48 7.64 6.50
N THR A 110 3.01 7.18 7.64
CA THR A 110 3.45 8.04 8.76
C THR A 110 2.39 9.08 9.19
N THR A 111 1.10 8.74 9.07
CA THR A 111 0.01 9.66 9.36
C THR A 111 -0.48 9.55 10.80
N ARG A 112 -0.85 10.68 11.42
CA ARG A 112 -1.50 10.68 12.75
C ARG A 112 -2.82 9.89 12.79
N ALA A 113 -3.56 9.87 11.68
CA ALA A 113 -4.70 8.98 11.51
C ALA A 113 -4.19 7.62 11.02
N GLN A 114 -4.09 6.64 11.93
CA GLN A 114 -3.47 5.33 11.66
C GLN A 114 -4.07 4.64 10.43
N HIS A 115 -5.39 4.62 10.29
CA HIS A 115 -6.09 4.06 9.12
C HIS A 115 -6.71 5.17 8.26
N GLY A 116 -6.08 6.34 8.21
CA GLY A 116 -6.51 7.48 7.39
C GLY A 116 -6.46 7.20 5.87
N GLY A 117 -6.97 8.13 5.06
CA GLY A 117 -7.09 7.90 3.62
C GLY A 117 -5.75 7.65 2.90
N ALA A 118 -4.65 8.21 3.43
CA ALA A 118 -3.30 7.97 2.91
C ALA A 118 -2.83 6.55 3.22
N TRP A 119 -3.07 6.07 4.44
CA TRP A 119 -2.80 4.68 4.81
C TRP A 119 -3.59 3.70 3.92
N VAL A 120 -4.89 3.95 3.71
CA VAL A 120 -5.75 3.08 2.87
C VAL A 120 -5.20 3.01 1.45
N ARG A 121 -4.78 4.15 0.90
CA ARG A 121 -4.18 4.25 -0.43
C ARG A 121 -2.91 3.39 -0.54
N VAL A 122 -1.95 3.61 0.36
CA VAL A 122 -0.67 2.89 0.38
C VAL A 122 -0.91 1.39 0.53
N PHE A 123 -1.81 0.98 1.42
CA PHE A 123 -2.14 -0.43 1.61
C PHE A 123 -2.68 -1.07 0.31
N PHE A 124 -3.54 -0.37 -0.43
CA PHE A 124 -4.08 -0.91 -1.69
C PHE A 124 -3.01 -1.03 -2.78
N GLU A 125 -2.12 -0.04 -2.87
CA GLU A 125 -1.00 -0.09 -3.82
C GLU A 125 -0.05 -1.24 -3.48
N LEU A 126 0.23 -1.50 -2.20
CA LEU A 126 1.03 -2.65 -1.76
C LEU A 126 0.37 -3.99 -2.14
N LEU A 127 -0.95 -4.13 -1.90
CA LEU A 127 -1.71 -5.34 -2.24
C LEU A 127 -1.74 -5.58 -3.76
N GLU A 128 -1.84 -4.51 -4.57
CA GLU A 128 -1.83 -4.60 -6.03
C GLU A 128 -0.47 -5.01 -6.57
N VAL A 129 0.62 -4.43 -6.06
CA VAL A 129 1.98 -4.78 -6.48
C VAL A 129 2.34 -6.23 -6.12
N GLU A 130 1.81 -6.75 -5.00
CA GLU A 130 1.95 -8.16 -4.62
C GLU A 130 0.97 -9.11 -5.34
N GLY A 131 0.13 -8.59 -6.24
CA GLY A 131 -0.82 -9.39 -7.00
C GLY A 131 -1.95 -10.00 -6.16
N ILE A 132 -2.17 -9.50 -4.93
CA ILE A 132 -3.20 -10.01 -4.02
C ILE A 132 -4.58 -9.55 -4.46
N ARG A 133 -4.69 -8.27 -4.85
CA ARG A 133 -5.92 -7.74 -5.46
C ARG A 133 -5.66 -6.44 -6.21
N SER A 134 -6.46 -6.20 -7.24
CA SER A 134 -6.36 -4.95 -8.01
C SER A 134 -6.76 -3.74 -7.15
N PHE A 135 -6.13 -2.60 -7.38
CA PHE A 135 -6.48 -1.36 -6.69
C PHE A 135 -7.94 -0.97 -6.97
N SER A 136 -8.41 -1.22 -8.20
CA SER A 136 -9.78 -0.88 -8.62
C SER A 136 -10.83 -1.65 -7.81
N ASP A 137 -10.62 -2.94 -7.58
CA ASP A 137 -11.57 -3.77 -6.82
C ASP A 137 -11.58 -3.37 -5.34
N LEU A 138 -10.39 -3.17 -4.76
CA LEU A 138 -10.23 -2.69 -3.39
C LEU A 138 -10.90 -1.33 -3.20
N ALA A 139 -10.67 -0.39 -4.14
CA ALA A 139 -11.28 0.94 -4.10
C ALA A 139 -12.80 0.89 -4.22
N THR A 140 -13.34 0.03 -5.07
CA THR A 140 -14.77 -0.16 -5.24
C THR A 140 -15.41 -0.70 -3.96
N SER A 141 -14.88 -1.78 -3.40
CA SER A 141 -15.37 -2.36 -2.14
C SER A 141 -15.23 -1.41 -0.95
N ALA A 142 -14.11 -0.68 -0.85
CA ALA A 142 -13.88 0.27 0.22
C ALA A 142 -14.84 1.46 0.15
N ARG A 143 -15.12 2.00 -1.05
CA ARG A 143 -16.13 3.06 -1.25
C ARG A 143 -17.53 2.58 -0.87
N ALA A 144 -17.89 1.34 -1.21
CA ALA A 144 -19.16 0.73 -0.77
C ALA A 144 -19.22 0.63 0.77
N ALA A 145 -18.09 0.38 1.43
CA ALA A 145 -17.95 0.44 2.89
C ALA A 145 -17.85 1.88 3.44
N LYS A 146 -17.99 2.92 2.60
CA LYS A 146 -17.86 4.37 2.84
C LYS A 146 -16.44 4.84 3.20
N ILE A 147 -15.41 4.03 2.98
CA ILE A 147 -14.02 4.29 3.44
C ILE A 147 -13.40 5.36 2.55
N LYS A 148 -12.72 6.33 3.17
CA LYS A 148 -12.07 7.41 2.43
C LYS A 148 -10.71 6.92 1.95
N ILE A 149 -10.42 7.17 0.69
CA ILE A 149 -9.14 6.88 0.04
C ILE A 149 -8.57 8.24 -0.37
N ALA A 150 -7.33 8.54 0.04
CA ALA A 150 -6.70 9.79 -0.36
C ALA A 150 -6.33 9.76 -1.86
N PRO A 151 -6.31 10.93 -2.52
CA PRO A 151 -5.77 11.02 -3.86
C PRO A 151 -4.26 10.72 -3.87
N ALA A 152 -3.73 10.25 -5.00
CA ALA A 152 -2.32 9.87 -5.15
C ALA A 152 -1.37 11.01 -4.76
N CYS A 153 -1.70 12.25 -5.11
CA CYS A 153 -0.89 13.43 -4.81
C CYS A 153 -0.80 13.77 -3.31
N ALA A 154 -1.71 13.25 -2.48
CA ALA A 154 -1.72 13.46 -1.03
C ALA A 154 -1.01 12.34 -0.27
N CYS A 155 -0.45 11.35 -0.96
CA CYS A 155 0.23 10.21 -0.38
C CYS A 155 1.71 10.23 -0.75
N PRO A 156 2.60 9.62 0.07
CA PRO A 156 3.92 9.25 -0.41
C PRO A 156 3.73 8.28 -1.58
N GLY A 157 3.91 8.78 -2.80
CA GLY A 157 3.82 7.93 -3.98
C GLY A 157 5.06 7.04 -4.06
N PRO A 158 4.94 5.81 -4.56
CA PRO A 158 6.13 5.08 -4.95
C PRO A 158 6.91 5.95 -5.93
N LYS A 159 8.22 6.11 -5.70
CA LYS A 159 9.13 6.66 -6.71
C LYS A 159 8.92 5.78 -7.93
N ARG A 160 8.23 6.32 -8.93
CA ARG A 160 8.09 5.64 -10.21
C ARG A 160 9.52 5.30 -10.62
N ALA A 161 9.83 4.01 -10.77
CA ALA A 161 11.03 3.64 -11.51
C ALA A 161 10.97 4.48 -12.78
N ARG A 162 12.04 5.23 -13.08
CA ARG A 162 12.09 6.04 -14.28
C ARG A 162 11.91 5.05 -15.44
N GLN A 163 10.69 4.94 -15.95
CA GLN A 163 10.41 4.05 -17.07
C GLN A 163 11.42 4.42 -18.15
N THR A 164 12.11 3.41 -18.67
CA THR A 164 12.99 3.63 -19.80
C THR A 164 12.16 4.20 -20.95
N ASP A 165 12.78 4.99 -21.81
CA ASP A 165 12.04 5.57 -22.94
C ASP A 165 11.50 4.46 -23.86
N GLU A 166 12.12 3.28 -23.85
CA GLU A 166 11.66 2.08 -24.52
C GLU A 166 10.36 1.52 -23.92
N GLU A 167 10.28 1.37 -22.59
CA GLU A 167 9.06 0.94 -21.89
C GLU A 167 7.90 1.91 -22.16
N LYS A 168 8.15 3.23 -22.12
CA LYS A 168 7.14 4.25 -22.46
C LYS A 168 6.66 4.12 -23.90
N ARG A 169 7.58 3.84 -24.85
CA ARG A 169 7.28 3.71 -26.27
C ARG A 169 6.46 2.45 -26.55
N GLU A 170 6.78 1.35 -25.87
CA GLU A 170 6.01 0.11 -25.94
C GLU A 170 4.61 0.28 -25.34
N GLN A 171 4.50 0.95 -24.20
CA GLN A 171 3.21 1.25 -23.57
C GLN A 171 2.32 2.10 -24.49
N ARG A 172 2.88 3.13 -25.14
CA ARG A 172 2.17 3.94 -26.16
C ARG A 172 1.74 3.12 -27.37
N ARG A 173 2.57 2.19 -27.84
CA ARG A 173 2.22 1.27 -28.95
C ARG A 173 1.07 0.35 -28.57
N LYS A 174 1.12 -0.26 -27.38
CA LYS A 174 0.06 -1.11 -26.83
C LYS A 174 -1.26 -0.34 -26.71
N TRP A 175 -1.22 0.87 -26.15
CA TRP A 175 -2.39 1.73 -25.99
C TRP A 175 -2.98 2.16 -27.34
N GLY A 176 -2.13 2.56 -28.30
CA GLY A 176 -2.57 2.94 -29.65
C GLY A 176 -3.17 1.77 -30.44
N LYS A 177 -2.64 0.55 -30.28
CA LYS A 177 -3.24 -0.67 -30.85
C LYS A 177 -4.60 -0.96 -30.22
N ALA A 178 -4.68 -0.99 -28.90
CA ALA A 178 -5.93 -1.26 -28.17
C ALA A 178 -7.03 -0.24 -28.48
N TYR A 179 -6.68 1.04 -28.69
CA TYR A 179 -7.62 2.08 -29.11
C TYR A 179 -8.16 1.85 -30.52
N ARG A 180 -7.28 1.52 -31.48
CA ARG A 180 -7.70 1.19 -32.86
C ARG A 180 -8.59 -0.03 -32.93
N ASP A 181 -8.23 -1.08 -32.18
CA ASP A 181 -9.00 -2.33 -32.13
C ASP A 181 -10.42 -2.06 -31.58
N ARG A 182 -10.54 -1.24 -30.52
CA ARG A 182 -11.83 -0.82 -29.95
C ARG A 182 -12.68 -0.01 -30.94
N LYS A 183 -12.08 0.98 -31.61
CA LYS A 183 -12.77 1.81 -32.59
C LYS A 183 -13.27 1.00 -33.79
N LYS A 184 -12.50 -0.02 -34.22
CA LYS A 184 -12.89 -0.92 -35.31
C LYS A 184 -14.00 -1.89 -34.91
N ALA A 185 -14.04 -2.33 -33.65
CA ALA A 185 -15.15 -3.13 -33.14
C ALA A 185 -16.45 -2.30 -33.08
N GLN A 186 -16.36 -1.07 -32.58
CA GLN A 186 -17.51 -0.19 -32.42
C GLN A 186 -18.10 0.26 -33.77
N GLY A 187 -17.27 0.55 -34.77
CA GLY A 187 -17.74 0.85 -36.13
C GLY A 187 -18.28 -0.34 -36.91
N ARG A 188 -18.16 -1.59 -36.41
CA ARG A 188 -18.80 -2.77 -37.01
C ARG A 188 -20.19 -3.06 -36.44
N GLU A 189 -20.46 -2.61 -35.22
CA GLU A 189 -21.76 -2.74 -34.57
C GLU A 189 -22.77 -1.69 -35.08
N ASP A 190 -22.29 -0.58 -35.66
CA ASP A 190 -23.12 0.48 -36.24
C ASP A 190 -23.51 0.25 -37.72
N GLU A 191 -22.96 -0.79 -38.37
CA GLU A 191 -23.22 -1.16 -39.78
C GLU A 191 -24.10 -2.42 -39.94
N GLU A 192 -24.56 -3.03 -38.83
CA GLU A 192 -25.42 -4.23 -38.78
C GLU A 192 -26.81 -3.88 -38.22
#